data_AF-A0A8T3ZSL6-F1
#
_entry.id   AF-A0A8T3ZSL6-F1
#
_cell.length_a   1.000
_cell.length_b   1.000
_cell.length_c   1.000
_cell.angle_alpha   90.00
_cell.angle_beta   90.00
_cell.angle_gamma   90.00
#
_symmetry.space_group_name_H-M   'P 1'
#
loop_
_entity.id
_entity.type
_entity.pdbx_description
1 polymer ?
#
loop_
_entity_poly.entity_id
_entity_poly.type
_entity_poly.pdbx_seq_one_letter_code
_entity_poly.pdbx_strand_id
1 'polypeptide(L)'
;MIGLVMAGGKGTRMDAKEEKLLLQYKKPVIIHVIDALKNSNCFSKIMAATSDNSPNTQNLLQNNGIEIIKTKGDGYVSDLNTALSCLQEPTLVVSGDLPLLDGEIIKDLVASYDNGTWQSFLVTKKFLDAINMTLEFSVNHDNKECYYTGLSIVDPQKISFMNTIKETYRIIDDKRLALNLNTKSDYDLLEGT
;
A
#
# COMPACT_ATOMS: atom_id res chain seq x y z
N MET A 1 -10.07 5.61 12.03
CA MET A 1 -8.91 5.11 11.26
C MET A 1 -9.01 5.67 9.86
N ILE A 2 -7.89 6.14 9.32
CA ILE A 2 -7.79 6.69 7.97
C ILE A 2 -7.19 5.63 7.04
N GLY A 3 -7.68 5.55 5.80
CA GLY A 3 -7.03 4.81 4.72
C GLY A 3 -6.16 5.77 3.90
N LEU A 4 -4.85 5.55 3.87
CA LEU A 4 -3.91 6.36 3.10
C LEU A 4 -3.32 5.53 1.95
N VAL A 5 -3.53 5.96 0.72
CA VAL A 5 -2.93 5.32 -0.46
C VAL A 5 -1.70 6.08 -0.92
N MET A 6 -0.55 5.39 -1.03
CA MET A 6 0.68 5.94 -1.56
C MET A 6 0.66 5.84 -3.10
N ALA A 7 0.48 6.96 -3.79
CA ALA A 7 0.22 7.02 -5.22
C ALA A 7 1.05 8.07 -5.99
N GLY A 8 2.17 8.53 -5.40
CA GLY A 8 3.01 9.61 -5.95
C GLY A 8 4.27 9.17 -6.70
N GLY A 9 4.44 7.89 -7.01
CA GLY A 9 5.67 7.33 -7.59
C GLY A 9 5.83 7.55 -9.10
N LYS A 10 7.08 7.60 -9.58
CA LYS A 10 7.41 7.78 -11.01
C LYS A 10 7.11 6.58 -11.91
N GLY A 11 6.92 5.38 -11.35
CA GLY A 11 6.61 4.17 -12.13
C GLY A 11 7.67 3.71 -13.15
N THR A 12 8.92 4.15 -13.00
CA THR A 12 9.99 4.03 -14.02
C THR A 12 10.36 2.60 -14.45
N ARG A 13 10.01 1.58 -13.66
CA ARG A 13 10.41 0.17 -13.90
C ARG A 13 9.57 -0.54 -14.98
N MET A 14 8.48 0.08 -15.43
CA MET A 14 7.51 -0.52 -16.36
C MET A 14 7.68 -0.07 -17.82
N ASP A 15 8.56 0.91 -18.10
CA ASP A 15 8.72 1.56 -19.42
C ASP A 15 7.39 1.82 -20.15
N ALA A 16 6.35 2.13 -19.36
CA ALA A 16 5.00 2.34 -19.85
C ALA A 16 4.84 3.81 -20.26
N LYS A 17 4.12 4.06 -21.35
CA LYS A 17 3.75 5.42 -21.78
C LYS A 17 2.81 6.11 -20.79
N GLU A 18 2.11 5.31 -19.99
CA GLU A 18 1.13 5.76 -18.99
C GLU A 18 1.65 5.52 -17.58
N GLU A 19 1.14 6.30 -16.62
CA GLU A 19 1.48 6.11 -15.22
C GLU A 19 1.06 4.71 -14.75
N LYS A 20 1.98 4.00 -14.07
CA LYS A 20 1.83 2.60 -13.64
C LYS A 20 0.48 2.28 -13.00
N LEU A 21 -0.01 3.20 -12.16
CA LEU A 21 -1.23 3.02 -11.37
C LEU A 21 -2.52 3.16 -12.21
N LEU A 22 -2.41 3.67 -13.43
CA LEU A 22 -3.50 3.82 -14.39
C LEU A 22 -3.64 2.64 -15.35
N LEU A 23 -2.68 1.71 -15.33
CA LEU A 23 -2.77 0.50 -16.13
C LEU A 23 -4.07 -0.24 -15.82
N GLN A 24 -4.70 -0.73 -16.89
CA GLN A 24 -6.00 -1.35 -16.82
C GLN A 24 -5.85 -2.82 -16.45
N TYR A 25 -6.55 -3.26 -15.42
CA TYR A 25 -6.82 -4.66 -15.11
C TYR A 25 -8.28 -4.75 -14.70
N LYS A 26 -9.23 -5.01 -15.61
CA LYS A 26 -10.69 -4.83 -15.39
C LYS A 26 -11.13 -3.36 -15.16
N LYS A 27 -10.33 -2.56 -14.45
CA LYS A 27 -10.39 -1.11 -14.19
C LYS A 27 -8.96 -0.63 -13.83
N PRO A 28 -8.68 0.69 -13.71
CA PRO A 28 -7.34 1.14 -13.35
C PRO A 28 -6.89 0.53 -12.02
N VAL A 29 -5.63 0.08 -11.93
CA VAL A 29 -5.07 -0.60 -10.75
C VAL A 29 -5.37 0.14 -9.44
N ILE A 30 -5.17 1.46 -9.43
CA ILE A 30 -5.43 2.29 -8.26
C ILE A 30 -6.91 2.25 -7.80
N ILE A 31 -7.84 2.06 -8.73
CA ILE A 31 -9.28 2.01 -8.40
C ILE A 31 -9.64 0.71 -7.69
N HIS A 32 -8.92 -0.40 -7.92
CA HIS A 32 -9.10 -1.60 -7.09
C HIS A 32 -8.77 -1.34 -5.64
N VAL A 33 -7.64 -0.68 -5.37
CA VAL A 33 -7.23 -0.32 -4.01
C VAL A 33 -8.26 0.61 -3.35
N ILE A 34 -8.73 1.63 -4.08
CA ILE A 34 -9.75 2.56 -3.56
C ILE A 34 -11.07 1.84 -3.27
N ASP A 35 -11.52 0.96 -4.16
CA ASP A 35 -12.77 0.22 -3.95
C ASP A 35 -12.64 -0.78 -2.81
N ALA A 36 -11.49 -1.42 -2.62
CA ALA A 36 -11.22 -2.29 -1.49
C ALA A 36 -11.34 -1.51 -0.16
N LEU A 37 -10.71 -0.33 -0.07
CA LEU A 37 -10.80 0.54 1.09
C LEU A 37 -12.24 0.98 1.36
N LYS A 38 -12.98 1.42 0.34
CA LYS A 38 -14.39 1.82 0.47
C LYS A 38 -15.27 0.65 0.93
N ASN A 39 -15.14 -0.51 0.29
CA ASN A 39 -15.98 -1.69 0.56
C ASN A 39 -15.68 -2.35 1.92
N SER A 40 -14.50 -2.11 2.50
CA SER A 40 -14.19 -2.57 3.86
C SER A 40 -15.09 -1.93 4.92
N ASN A 41 -15.56 -0.70 4.69
CA ASN A 41 -16.26 0.14 5.67
C ASN A 41 -15.48 0.37 6.99
N CYS A 42 -14.15 0.28 6.95
CA CYS A 42 -13.29 0.45 8.14
C CYS A 42 -12.82 1.89 8.39
N PHE A 43 -12.99 2.80 7.41
CA PHE A 43 -12.34 4.11 7.43
C PHE A 43 -13.33 5.27 7.50
N SER A 44 -13.00 6.26 8.35
CA SER A 44 -13.69 7.54 8.41
C SER A 44 -13.37 8.41 7.19
N LYS A 45 -12.15 8.26 6.65
CA LYS A 45 -11.65 8.99 5.49
C LYS A 45 -10.69 8.13 4.69
N ILE A 46 -10.73 8.30 3.37
CA ILE A 46 -9.75 7.73 2.44
C ILE A 46 -9.04 8.89 1.75
N MET A 47 -7.72 8.90 1.85
CA MET A 47 -6.84 9.93 1.32
C MET A 47 -5.77 9.28 0.44
N ALA A 48 -5.17 10.05 -0.45
CA ALA A 48 -4.04 9.60 -1.25
C ALA A 48 -2.88 10.60 -1.20
N ALA A 49 -1.67 10.10 -1.00
CA ALA A 49 -0.44 10.87 -1.14
C ALA A 49 0.02 10.83 -2.60
N THR A 50 0.02 11.98 -3.28
CA THR A 50 0.44 12.10 -4.69
C THR A 50 1.53 13.16 -4.84
N SER A 51 2.27 13.10 -5.96
CA SER A 51 3.28 14.11 -6.29
C SER A 51 3.12 14.59 -7.73
N ASP A 52 3.95 15.53 -8.18
CA ASP A 52 3.97 15.96 -9.58
C ASP A 52 4.54 14.90 -10.53
N ASN A 53 5.06 13.79 -10.01
CA ASN A 53 5.50 12.65 -10.81
C ASN A 53 4.33 11.85 -11.43
N SER A 54 3.12 11.98 -10.89
CA SER A 54 1.95 11.18 -11.27
C SER A 54 0.66 12.02 -11.37
N PRO A 55 0.63 13.08 -12.21
CA PRO A 55 -0.49 14.02 -12.28
C PRO A 55 -1.80 13.38 -12.75
N ASN A 56 -1.76 12.39 -13.64
CA ASN A 56 -2.96 11.74 -14.14
C ASN A 56 -3.60 10.84 -13.08
N THR A 57 -2.79 10.15 -12.27
CA THR A 57 -3.24 9.39 -11.11
C THR A 57 -3.92 10.31 -10.10
N GLN A 58 -3.33 11.47 -9.83
CA GLN A 58 -3.94 12.48 -8.95
C GLN A 58 -5.31 12.93 -9.48
N ASN A 59 -5.40 13.29 -10.76
CA ASN A 59 -6.64 13.72 -11.39
C ASN A 59 -7.73 12.64 -11.30
N LEU A 60 -7.38 11.38 -11.57
CA LEU A 60 -8.31 10.26 -11.46
C LEU A 60 -8.83 10.10 -10.02
N LEU A 61 -7.94 10.18 -9.03
CA LEU A 61 -8.30 10.06 -7.61
C LEU A 61 -9.25 11.19 -7.17
N GLN A 62 -8.95 12.44 -7.56
CA GLN A 62 -9.81 13.60 -7.26
C GLN A 62 -11.20 13.45 -7.88
N ASN A 63 -11.27 13.01 -9.15
CA ASN A 63 -12.55 12.73 -9.83
C ASN A 63 -13.36 11.61 -9.15
N ASN A 64 -12.71 10.74 -8.40
CA ASN A 64 -13.33 9.67 -7.60
C ASN A 64 -13.61 10.08 -6.14
N GLY A 65 -13.50 11.38 -5.83
CA GLY A 65 -13.81 11.96 -4.52
C GLY A 65 -12.76 11.67 -3.45
N ILE A 66 -11.53 11.29 -3.84
CA ILE A 66 -10.44 11.02 -2.91
C ILE A 66 -9.70 12.33 -2.61
N GLU A 67 -9.51 12.61 -1.32
CA GLU A 67 -8.74 13.76 -0.88
C GLU A 67 -7.24 13.52 -1.09
N ILE A 68 -6.54 14.57 -1.54
CA ILE A 68 -5.14 14.48 -1.90
C ILE A 68 -4.27 15.17 -0.85
N ILE A 69 -3.26 14.44 -0.39
CA ILE A 69 -2.10 15.02 0.30
C ILE A 69 -1.00 15.18 -0.74
N LYS A 70 -0.65 16.42 -1.07
CA LYS A 70 0.42 16.69 -2.03
C LYS A 70 1.78 16.51 -1.34
N THR A 71 2.62 15.66 -1.90
CA THR A 71 4.00 15.44 -1.47
C THR A 71 5.00 15.81 -2.57
N LYS A 72 6.30 15.80 -2.25
CA LYS A 72 7.34 16.20 -3.20
C LYS A 72 7.64 15.14 -4.25
N GLY A 73 7.39 13.85 -3.96
CA GLY A 73 7.74 12.77 -4.87
C GLY A 73 9.24 12.43 -4.83
N ASP A 74 9.93 12.78 -3.74
CA ASP A 74 11.38 12.57 -3.57
C ASP A 74 11.72 11.14 -3.11
N GLY A 75 10.70 10.32 -2.81
CA GLY A 75 10.85 8.92 -2.44
C GLY A 75 9.85 8.49 -1.37
N TYR A 76 9.60 7.18 -1.30
CA TYR A 76 8.56 6.58 -0.45
C TYR A 76 8.61 7.06 0.99
N VAL A 77 9.79 7.02 1.63
CA VAL A 77 9.95 7.38 3.05
C VAL A 77 9.67 8.87 3.28
N SER A 78 10.16 9.75 2.41
CA SER A 78 9.96 11.21 2.53
C SER A 78 8.48 11.58 2.35
N ASP A 79 7.84 10.98 1.34
CA ASP A 79 6.43 11.21 1.03
C ASP A 79 5.52 10.65 2.14
N LEU A 80 5.84 9.46 2.66
CA LEU A 80 5.09 8.85 3.75
C LEU A 80 5.19 9.69 5.04
N ASN A 81 6.38 10.16 5.40
CA ASN A 81 6.56 11.05 6.55
C ASN A 81 5.77 12.35 6.39
N THR A 82 5.79 12.94 5.19
CA THR A 82 5.00 14.14 4.88
C THR A 82 3.51 13.86 5.07
N ALA A 83 3.02 12.75 4.51
CA ALA A 83 1.61 12.39 4.61
C ALA A 83 1.18 12.12 6.06
N LEU A 84 1.94 11.31 6.81
CA LEU A 84 1.64 10.99 8.21
C LEU A 84 1.67 12.24 9.12
N SER A 85 2.51 13.24 8.82
CA SER A 85 2.56 14.49 9.59
C SER A 85 1.27 15.32 9.52
N CYS A 86 0.42 15.06 8.52
CA CYS A 86 -0.87 15.71 8.36
C CYS A 86 -2.01 14.94 9.05
N LEU A 87 -1.75 13.76 9.62
CA LEU A 87 -2.76 12.85 10.14
C LEU A 87 -2.67 12.74 11.67
N GLN A 88 -3.82 12.56 12.31
CA GLN A 88 -3.96 12.48 13.77
C GLN A 88 -4.67 11.21 14.23
N GLU A 89 -4.89 10.24 13.35
CA GLU A 89 -5.53 8.97 13.68
C GLU A 89 -4.64 7.81 13.22
N PRO A 90 -4.78 6.60 13.82
CA PRO A 90 -4.27 5.39 13.21
C PRO A 90 -4.66 5.33 11.73
N THR A 91 -3.68 5.00 10.90
CA THR A 91 -3.76 5.10 9.45
C THR A 91 -3.29 3.79 8.84
N LEU A 92 -4.15 3.13 8.06
CA LEU A 92 -3.73 2.04 7.18
C LEU A 92 -3.06 2.68 5.95
N VAL A 93 -1.74 2.52 5.86
CA VAL A 93 -0.94 2.89 4.70
C VAL A 93 -0.98 1.75 3.70
N VAL A 94 -1.33 2.05 2.45
CA VAL A 94 -1.49 1.06 1.39
C VAL A 94 -0.74 1.50 0.15
N SER A 95 0.04 0.60 -0.44
CA SER A 95 0.62 0.83 -1.76
C SER A 95 -0.47 0.88 -2.83
N GLY A 96 -0.40 1.85 -3.76
CA GLY A 96 -1.39 2.01 -4.82
C GLY A 96 -1.40 0.89 -5.87
N ASP A 97 -0.43 -0.03 -5.83
CA ASP A 97 -0.18 -1.06 -6.85
C ASP A 97 -0.58 -2.48 -6.41
N LEU A 98 -1.61 -2.60 -5.56
CA LEU A 98 -2.14 -3.86 -5.04
C LEU A 98 -3.49 -4.22 -5.72
N PRO A 99 -3.48 -4.71 -6.96
CA PRO A 99 -4.70 -4.92 -7.76
C PRO A 99 -5.64 -6.01 -7.23
N LEU A 100 -5.13 -6.92 -6.39
CA LEU A 100 -5.90 -8.04 -5.82
C LEU A 100 -6.50 -7.72 -4.45
N LEU A 101 -6.27 -6.52 -3.91
CA LEU A 101 -6.78 -6.12 -2.61
C LEU A 101 -8.32 -6.07 -2.62
N ASP A 102 -8.95 -6.53 -1.54
CA ASP A 102 -10.41 -6.46 -1.36
C ASP A 102 -10.79 -5.97 0.05
N GLY A 103 -12.09 -5.72 0.25
CA GLY A 103 -12.59 -5.22 1.53
C GLY A 103 -12.51 -6.23 2.68
N GLU A 104 -12.51 -7.53 2.40
CA GLU A 104 -12.49 -8.56 3.45
C GLU A 104 -11.09 -8.69 4.04
N ILE A 105 -10.03 -8.74 3.20
CA ILE A 105 -8.66 -8.77 3.72
C ILE A 105 -8.35 -7.49 4.49
N ILE A 106 -8.86 -6.33 4.07
CA ILE A 106 -8.69 -5.07 4.82
C ILE A 106 -9.32 -5.16 6.21
N LYS A 107 -10.52 -5.74 6.34
CA LYS A 107 -11.16 -5.94 7.65
C LYS A 107 -10.28 -6.81 8.55
N ASP A 108 -9.70 -7.88 8.01
CA ASP A 108 -8.79 -8.75 8.76
C ASP A 108 -7.54 -8.01 9.24
N LEU A 109 -6.94 -7.18 8.37
CA LEU A 109 -5.78 -6.34 8.72
C LEU A 109 -6.11 -5.39 9.87
N VAL A 110 -7.21 -4.64 9.75
CA VAL A 110 -7.66 -3.67 10.76
C VAL A 110 -8.01 -4.37 12.07
N ALA A 111 -8.66 -5.53 12.01
CA ALA A 111 -8.99 -6.32 13.20
C ALA A 111 -7.76 -6.89 13.91
N SER A 112 -6.66 -7.11 13.18
CA SER A 112 -5.38 -7.59 13.72
C SER A 112 -4.47 -6.50 14.28
N TYR A 113 -4.90 -5.23 14.20
CA TYR A 113 -4.13 -4.10 14.69
C TYR A 113 -3.85 -4.20 16.18
N ASP A 114 -2.57 -4.18 16.56
CA ASP A 114 -2.11 -4.37 17.94
C ASP A 114 -2.10 -3.08 18.78
N ASN A 115 -2.67 -1.99 18.26
CA ASN A 115 -2.57 -0.63 18.83
C ASN A 115 -1.13 -0.11 18.99
N GLY A 116 -0.14 -0.73 18.34
CA GLY A 116 1.24 -0.29 18.31
C GLY A 116 1.46 0.98 17.47
N THR A 117 2.67 1.55 17.56
CA THR A 117 3.04 2.74 16.77
C THR A 117 3.09 2.43 15.28
N TRP A 118 3.64 1.26 14.92
CA TRP A 118 3.81 0.84 13.55
C TRP A 118 3.71 -0.68 13.48
N GLN A 119 2.76 -1.18 12.69
CA GLN A 119 2.59 -2.60 12.43
C GLN A 119 2.63 -2.84 10.92
N SER A 120 3.58 -3.64 10.45
CA SER A 120 3.74 -3.99 9.04
C SER A 120 3.20 -5.39 8.76
N PHE A 121 2.56 -5.56 7.61
CA PHE A 121 2.01 -6.84 7.17
C PHE A 121 2.94 -7.53 6.20
N LEU A 122 3.24 -8.79 6.50
CA LEU A 122 4.22 -9.59 5.79
C LEU A 122 3.59 -10.85 5.20
N VAL A 123 4.19 -11.34 4.13
CA VAL A 123 3.97 -12.70 3.61
C VAL A 123 5.27 -13.50 3.73
N THR A 124 5.19 -14.81 3.91
CA THR A 124 6.39 -15.65 4.01
C THR A 124 6.95 -15.97 2.63
N LYS A 125 8.28 -16.16 2.55
CA LYS A 125 8.91 -16.68 1.33
C LYS A 125 8.29 -18.02 0.88
N LYS A 126 8.00 -18.91 1.83
CA LYS A 126 7.38 -20.22 1.57
C LYS A 126 6.04 -20.06 0.85
N PHE A 127 5.23 -19.09 1.24
CA PHE A 127 3.95 -18.82 0.60
C PHE A 127 4.14 -18.25 -0.81
N LEU A 128 5.03 -17.27 -0.98
CA LEU A 128 5.37 -16.69 -2.28
C LEU A 128 5.84 -17.76 -3.28
N ASP A 129 6.75 -18.65 -2.85
CA ASP A 129 7.24 -19.78 -3.66
C ASP A 129 6.08 -20.72 -4.06
N ALA A 130 5.13 -20.98 -3.14
CA ALA A 130 3.99 -21.87 -3.41
C ALA A 130 3.00 -21.32 -4.44
N ILE A 131 2.92 -20.00 -4.61
CA ILE A 131 2.04 -19.33 -5.56
C ILE A 131 2.79 -18.75 -6.77
N ASN A 132 4.09 -19.02 -6.89
CA ASN A 132 5.00 -18.49 -7.92
C ASN A 132 4.97 -16.96 -8.03
N MET A 133 4.96 -16.26 -6.89
CA MET A 133 5.04 -14.79 -6.81
C MET A 133 6.34 -14.35 -6.14
N THR A 134 6.71 -13.09 -6.33
CA THR A 134 7.89 -12.48 -5.71
C THR A 134 7.59 -11.08 -5.21
N LEU A 135 8.32 -10.66 -4.17
CA LEU A 135 8.30 -9.29 -3.63
C LEU A 135 9.73 -8.81 -3.44
N GLU A 136 9.94 -7.49 -3.46
CA GLU A 136 11.29 -6.89 -3.52
C GLU A 136 11.95 -6.80 -2.14
N PHE A 137 11.19 -6.44 -1.10
CA PHE A 137 11.74 -6.09 0.20
C PHE A 137 11.51 -7.21 1.21
N SER A 138 12.61 -7.84 1.66
CA SER A 138 12.57 -8.91 2.67
C SER A 138 12.99 -8.43 4.06
N VAL A 139 12.51 -9.16 5.06
CA VAL A 139 12.87 -9.02 6.47
C VAL A 139 12.87 -10.39 7.14
N ASN A 140 13.82 -10.61 8.05
CA ASN A 140 13.82 -11.80 8.88
C ASN A 140 12.96 -11.56 10.13
N HIS A 141 11.90 -12.33 10.28
CA HIS A 141 10.99 -12.26 11.43
C HIS A 141 10.65 -13.69 11.89
N ASP A 142 10.73 -13.96 13.19
CA ASP A 142 10.49 -15.29 13.78
C ASP A 142 11.25 -16.44 13.10
N ASN A 143 12.53 -16.20 12.76
CA ASN A 143 13.40 -17.13 12.03
C ASN A 143 12.86 -17.54 10.64
N LYS A 144 12.00 -16.71 10.03
CA LYS A 144 11.48 -16.87 8.68
C LYS A 144 11.87 -15.67 7.83
N GLU A 145 12.27 -15.95 6.59
CA GLU A 145 12.35 -14.93 5.57
C GLU A 145 10.94 -14.55 5.13
N CYS A 146 10.60 -13.28 5.34
CA CYS A 146 9.30 -12.69 5.04
C CYS A 146 9.49 -11.49 4.13
N TYR A 147 8.44 -11.06 3.46
CA TYR A 147 8.45 -9.93 2.54
C TYR A 147 7.35 -8.93 2.88
N TYR A 148 7.67 -7.65 2.72
CA TYR A 148 6.72 -6.56 2.91
C TYR A 148 5.69 -6.55 1.80
N THR A 149 4.42 -6.51 2.18
CA THR A 149 3.27 -6.45 1.26
C THR A 149 3.01 -5.02 0.73
N GLY A 150 3.66 -4.01 1.32
CA GLY A 150 3.34 -2.61 1.08
C GLY A 150 2.11 -2.11 1.86
N LEU A 151 1.63 -2.88 2.85
CA LEU A 151 0.64 -2.43 3.82
C LEU A 151 1.23 -2.33 5.23
N SER A 152 0.86 -1.27 5.93
CA SER A 152 1.13 -1.09 7.36
C SER A 152 0.04 -0.27 8.04
N ILE A 153 -0.16 -0.46 9.34
CA ILE A 153 -0.94 0.46 10.17
C ILE A 153 0.02 1.28 11.01
N VAL A 154 -0.09 2.60 10.91
CA VAL A 154 0.77 3.55 11.62
C VAL A 154 -0.09 4.49 12.45
N ASP A 155 0.30 4.74 13.68
CA ASP A 155 -0.31 5.75 14.55
C ASP A 155 0.61 6.98 14.64
N PRO A 156 0.33 8.05 13.86
CA PRO A 156 1.18 9.23 13.83
C PRO A 156 1.34 9.91 15.19
N GLN A 157 0.34 9.81 16.08
CA GLN A 157 0.42 10.45 17.40
C GLN A 157 1.44 9.76 18.32
N LYS A 158 1.73 8.48 18.06
CA LYS A 158 2.72 7.70 18.81
C LYS A 158 4.12 7.82 18.23
N ILE A 159 4.29 8.52 17.10
CA ILE A 159 5.61 8.79 16.52
C ILE A 159 6.23 9.95 17.29
N SER A 160 7.10 9.63 18.25
CA SER A 160 7.93 10.63 18.93
C SER A 160 9.24 10.80 18.17
N PHE A 161 9.58 12.03 17.79
CA PHE A 161 10.83 12.40 17.11
C PHE A 161 12.11 11.98 17.85
N MET A 162 12.03 11.64 19.13
CA MET A 162 13.19 11.30 19.97
C MET A 162 13.40 9.80 20.23
N ASN A 163 12.47 8.94 19.80
CA ASN A 163 12.53 7.50 20.08
C ASN A 163 12.63 6.68 18.79
N THR A 164 13.33 5.54 18.87
CA THR A 164 13.26 4.51 17.84
C THR A 164 11.80 4.03 17.72
N ILE A 165 11.25 4.09 16.51
CA ILE A 165 9.90 3.56 16.24
C ILE A 165 9.94 2.04 16.42
N LYS A 166 9.12 1.53 17.34
CA LYS A 166 8.93 0.08 17.48
C LYS A 166 8.00 -0.39 16.37
N GLU A 167 8.58 -1.01 15.36
CA GLU A 167 7.86 -1.74 14.32
C GLU A 167 7.54 -3.16 14.81
N THR A 168 6.26 -3.54 14.74
CA THR A 168 5.79 -4.92 14.92
C THR A 168 5.41 -5.51 13.57
N TYR A 169 5.41 -6.83 13.49
CA TYR A 169 5.13 -7.55 12.25
C TYR A 169 3.95 -8.50 12.45
N ARG A 170 3.10 -8.58 11.43
CA ARG A 170 2.02 -9.56 11.35
C ARG A 170 2.12 -10.32 10.03
N ILE A 171 2.34 -11.63 10.12
CA ILE A 171 2.39 -12.52 8.94
C ILE A 171 0.97 -12.92 8.54
N ILE A 172 0.62 -12.71 7.27
CA ILE A 172 -0.65 -13.11 6.66
C ILE A 172 -0.35 -13.63 5.26
N ASP A 173 -0.28 -14.95 5.13
CA ASP A 173 -0.05 -15.64 3.86
C ASP A 173 -1.35 -15.66 3.03
N ASP A 174 -1.63 -14.55 2.34
CA ASP A 174 -2.79 -14.37 1.47
C ASP A 174 -2.38 -13.79 0.11
N LYS A 175 -2.92 -14.35 -0.98
CA LYS A 175 -2.57 -13.96 -2.36
C LYS A 175 -2.91 -12.50 -2.64
N ARG A 176 -3.95 -11.96 -2.00
CA ARG A 176 -4.40 -10.57 -2.13
C ARG A 176 -3.35 -9.55 -1.65
N LEU A 177 -2.40 -10.00 -0.83
CA LEU A 177 -1.30 -9.19 -0.28
C LEU A 177 0.06 -9.45 -0.96
N ALA A 178 0.12 -10.41 -1.89
CA ALA A 178 1.37 -10.98 -2.39
C ALA A 178 1.77 -10.51 -3.80
N LEU A 179 1.02 -9.57 -4.39
CA LEU A 179 1.27 -9.07 -5.75
C LEU A 179 1.26 -7.54 -5.78
N ASN A 180 2.45 -6.95 -5.81
CA ASN A 180 2.65 -5.53 -6.14
C ASN A 180 2.98 -5.40 -7.61
N LEU A 181 2.21 -4.61 -8.35
CA LEU A 181 2.44 -4.41 -9.77
C LEU A 181 3.67 -3.51 -9.98
N ASN A 182 4.86 -4.08 -10.21
CA ASN A 182 6.11 -3.34 -10.34
C ASN A 182 6.81 -3.50 -11.69
N THR A 183 6.60 -4.64 -12.35
CA THR A 183 7.24 -5.02 -13.60
C THR A 183 6.21 -5.52 -14.60
N LYS A 184 6.61 -5.59 -15.88
CA LYS A 184 5.77 -6.16 -16.94
C LYS A 184 5.39 -7.62 -16.64
N SER A 185 6.32 -8.39 -16.05
CA SER A 185 6.04 -9.77 -15.64
C SER A 185 4.92 -9.84 -14.60
N ASP A 186 4.85 -8.88 -13.67
CA ASP A 186 3.78 -8.83 -12.67
C ASP A 186 2.44 -8.52 -13.34
N TYR A 187 2.44 -7.68 -14.37
CA TYR A 187 1.25 -7.36 -15.16
C TYR A 187 0.75 -8.58 -15.96
N ASP A 188 1.65 -9.31 -16.60
CA ASP A 188 1.31 -10.52 -17.34
C ASP A 188 0.77 -11.62 -16.40
N LEU A 189 1.33 -11.73 -15.19
CA LEU A 189 0.80 -12.60 -14.13
C LEU A 189 -0.60 -12.18 -13.67
N LEU A 190 -0.86 -10.87 -13.56
CA LEU A 190 -2.15 -10.32 -13.16
C LEU A 190 -3.24 -10.61 -14.21
N GLU A 191 -2.95 -10.40 -15.50
CA GLU A 191 -3.88 -10.69 -16.60
C GLU A 191 -4.22 -12.20 -16.71
N GLY A 192 -3.32 -13.07 -16.25
CA GLY A 192 -3.54 -14.51 -16.18
C GLY A 192 -4.41 -14.98 -15.00
N THR A 193 -4.86 -14.09 -14.10
CA THR A 193 -5.68 -14.40 -12.91
C THR A 193 -7.15 -14.03 -13.02
#